data_AF-A0A2A2G1I3-F1
#
_entry.id   AF-A0A2A2G1I3-F1
#
_cell.length_a   1.000
_cell.length_b   1.000
_cell.length_c   1.000
_cell.angle_alpha   90.00
_cell.angle_beta   90.00
_cell.angle_gamma   90.00
#
_symmetry.space_group_name_H-M   'P 1'
#
loop_
_entity.id
_entity.type
_entity.pdbx_description
1 polymer ?
#
loop_
_entity_poly.entity_id
_entity_poly.type
_entity_poly.pdbx_seq_one_letter_code
_entity_poly.pdbx_strand_id
1 'polypeptide(L)'
;MTMSEERTAITTDQREEWIDVTVTALPDLHLVRLTSTDGDVQEYLSPEADDLAAAAEHTEGTAQWCAKYRQLLVPGALAATGRHPFFKLHPSSLPLSA
;
A
#
# COMPACT_ATOMS: atom_id res chain seq x y z
N MET A 1 -21.67 -32.38 -14.06
CA MET A 1 -20.44 -32.55 -13.25
C MET A 1 -19.79 -31.19 -13.16
N THR A 2 -19.87 -30.58 -11.99
CA THR A 2 -19.39 -29.24 -11.66
C THR A 2 -17.87 -29.28 -11.55
N MET A 3 -17.14 -28.50 -12.34
CA MET A 3 -15.76 -28.15 -12.03
C MET A 3 -15.75 -26.67 -11.67
N SER A 4 -15.84 -26.43 -10.37
CA SER A 4 -15.54 -25.14 -9.77
C SER A 4 -14.03 -24.92 -9.95
N GLU A 5 -13.66 -23.98 -10.81
CA GLU A 5 -12.28 -23.47 -10.87
C GLU A 5 -12.03 -22.70 -9.58
N GLU A 6 -11.58 -23.43 -8.57
CA GLU A 6 -10.92 -22.91 -7.39
C GLU A 6 -9.73 -22.10 -7.89
N ARG A 7 -9.92 -20.78 -8.02
CA ARG A 7 -8.83 -19.82 -8.18
C ARG A 7 -7.96 -19.96 -6.95
N THR A 8 -6.95 -20.80 -7.06
CA THR A 8 -5.88 -20.97 -6.10
C THR A 8 -5.37 -19.58 -5.76
N ALA A 9 -5.70 -19.11 -4.56
CA ALA A 9 -5.12 -17.92 -3.98
C ALA A 9 -3.61 -18.13 -4.03
N ILE A 10 -2.95 -17.39 -4.92
CA ILE A 10 -1.51 -17.42 -5.09
C ILE A 10 -0.97 -16.91 -3.76
N THR A 11 -0.64 -17.83 -2.86
CA THR A 11 0.12 -17.52 -1.67
C THR A 11 1.54 -17.43 -2.16
N THR A 12 1.84 -16.34 -2.87
CA THR A 12 3.18 -16.03 -3.36
C THR A 12 4.08 -16.05 -2.14
N ASP A 13 5.02 -16.99 -2.12
CA ASP A 13 6.25 -16.91 -1.34
C ASP A 13 6.75 -15.46 -1.45
N GLN A 14 6.50 -14.65 -0.42
CA GLN A 14 6.69 -13.20 -0.46
C GLN A 14 8.20 -12.93 -0.46
N ARG A 15 8.84 -13.15 -1.60
CA ARG A 15 10.21 -12.70 -1.86
C ARG A 15 10.28 -11.23 -1.49
N GLU A 16 11.44 -10.83 -0.97
CA GLU A 16 11.70 -9.41 -0.78
C GLU A 16 11.75 -8.76 -2.15
N GLU A 17 10.65 -8.11 -2.50
CA GLU A 17 10.46 -7.39 -3.74
C GLU A 17 9.93 -6.01 -3.39
N TRP A 18 10.54 -4.99 -3.99
CA TRP A 18 10.10 -3.61 -3.91
C TRP A 18 9.58 -3.24 -5.28
N ILE A 19 8.29 -2.94 -5.36
CA ILE A 19 7.63 -2.54 -6.60
C ILE A 19 7.29 -1.05 -6.55
N ASP A 20 7.45 -0.36 -7.68
CA ASP A 20 6.99 1.02 -7.81
C ASP A 20 5.47 1.07 -7.77
N VAL A 21 4.94 1.97 -6.96
CA VAL A 21 3.50 2.20 -6.79
C VAL A 21 3.22 3.70 -6.74
N THR A 22 2.03 4.07 -7.19
CA THR A 22 1.45 5.37 -6.91
C THR A 22 0.63 5.29 -5.63
N VAL A 23 0.94 6.11 -4.64
CA VAL A 23 0.22 6.19 -3.38
C VAL A 23 -0.79 7.33 -3.40
N THR A 24 -2.00 7.06 -2.90
CA THR A 24 -3.01 8.07 -2.59
C THR A 24 -3.49 7.83 -1.17
N ALA A 25 -3.15 8.74 -0.26
CA ALA A 25 -3.59 8.69 1.12
C ALA A 25 -4.87 9.50 1.30
N LEU A 26 -5.81 8.95 2.09
CA LEU A 26 -7.09 9.53 2.47
C LEU A 26 -7.08 9.64 4.00
N PRO A 27 -6.48 10.72 4.56
CA PRO A 27 -6.25 10.84 5.99
C PRO A 27 -7.54 10.80 6.81
N ASP A 28 -8.63 11.39 6.31
CA ASP A 28 -9.95 11.36 6.96
C ASP A 28 -10.50 9.93 7.21
N LEU A 29 -10.01 8.96 6.44
CA LEU A 29 -10.43 7.55 6.52
C LEU A 29 -9.32 6.62 7.02
N HIS A 30 -8.15 7.17 7.39
CA HIS A 30 -6.93 6.40 7.65
C HIS A 30 -6.59 5.39 6.56
N LEU A 31 -6.98 5.68 5.32
CA LEU A 31 -6.91 4.74 4.20
C LEU A 31 -5.81 5.15 3.24
N VAL A 32 -5.11 4.16 2.69
CA VAL A 32 -4.01 4.32 1.75
C VAL A 32 -4.29 3.42 0.56
N ARG A 33 -4.42 4.02 -0.62
CA ARG A 33 -4.56 3.29 -1.88
C ARG A 33 -3.19 3.21 -2.53
N LEU A 34 -2.74 1.99 -2.82
CA LEU A 34 -1.56 1.75 -3.63
C LEU A 34 -2.03 1.32 -5.02
N THR A 35 -1.56 2.01 -6.04
CA THR A 35 -1.79 1.66 -7.44
C THR A 35 -0.48 1.17 -8.03
N SER A 36 -0.41 -0.10 -8.40
CA SER A 36 0.73 -0.69 -9.08
C SER A 36 0.86 -0.16 -10.51
N THR A 37 2.03 -0.31 -11.12
CA THR A 37 2.29 0.05 -12.52
C THR A 37 1.36 -0.63 -13.52
N ASP A 38 0.89 -1.83 -13.18
CA ASP A 38 -0.06 -2.62 -13.98
C ASP A 38 -1.52 -2.14 -13.82
N GLY A 39 -1.76 -1.13 -12.98
CA GLY A 39 -3.06 -0.55 -12.70
C GLY A 39 -3.85 -1.26 -11.58
N ASP A 40 -3.29 -2.30 -10.97
CA ASP A 40 -3.89 -2.95 -9.80
C ASP A 40 -3.95 -1.98 -8.61
N VAL A 41 -5.14 -1.86 -8.02
CA VAL A 41 -5.37 -1.00 -6.86
C VAL A 41 -5.57 -1.85 -5.62
N GLN A 42 -4.80 -1.57 -4.58
CA GLN A 42 -4.88 -2.23 -3.27
C GLN A 42 -5.11 -1.20 -2.18
N GLU A 43 -5.96 -1.52 -1.20
CA GLU A 43 -6.35 -0.61 -0.14
C GLU A 43 -5.85 -1.11 1.21
N TYR A 44 -5.19 -0.20 1.92
CA TYR A 44 -4.59 -0.46 3.22
C TYR A 44 -5.03 0.61 4.22
N LEU A 45 -4.88 0.28 5.50
CA LEU A 45 -5.04 1.21 6.60
C LEU A 45 -3.66 1.63 7.12
N SER A 46 -3.52 2.90 7.47
CA SER A 46 -2.35 3.41 8.15
C SER A 46 -2.74 4.48 9.18
N PRO A 47 -2.29 4.36 10.44
CA PRO A 47 -2.47 5.43 11.42
C PRO A 47 -1.66 6.69 11.08
N GLU A 48 -0.67 6.58 10.19
CA GLU A 48 0.20 7.66 9.72
C GLU A 48 -0.27 8.21 8.37
N ALA A 49 -1.57 8.08 8.04
CA ALA A 49 -2.12 8.50 6.76
C ALA A 49 -1.95 10.02 6.49
N ASP A 50 -1.97 10.87 7.51
CA ASP A 50 -1.69 12.31 7.39
C ASP A 50 -0.25 12.58 6.95
N ASP A 51 0.73 11.96 7.62
CA ASP A 51 2.14 12.08 7.25
C ASP A 51 2.38 11.49 5.85
N LEU A 52 1.69 10.41 5.52
CA LEU A 52 1.77 9.78 4.21
C LEU A 52 1.16 10.65 3.10
N ALA A 53 0.06 11.36 3.39
CA ALA A 53 -0.54 12.32 2.45
C ALA A 53 0.44 13.45 2.13
N ALA A 54 1.03 14.07 3.15
CA ALA A 54 2.01 15.13 2.97
C ALA A 54 3.27 14.63 2.20
N ALA A 55 3.73 13.41 2.51
CA ALA A 55 4.85 12.81 1.79
C ALA A 55 4.49 12.51 0.33
N ALA A 56 3.29 11.99 0.06
CA ALA A 56 2.81 11.70 -1.29
C ALA A 56 2.64 12.97 -2.13
N GLU A 57 2.10 14.04 -1.56
CA GLU A 57 1.98 15.33 -2.26
C GLU A 57 3.34 15.87 -2.68
N HIS A 58 4.37 15.68 -1.85
CA HIS A 58 5.73 16.10 -2.16
C HIS A 58 6.40 15.27 -3.27
N THR A 59 6.04 14.00 -3.41
CA THR A 59 6.65 13.06 -4.35
C THR A 59 5.79 12.75 -5.57
N GLU A 60 4.74 13.56 -5.79
CA GLU A 60 3.75 13.35 -6.85
C GLU A 60 3.11 11.94 -6.79
N GLY A 61 2.95 11.41 -5.57
CA GLY A 61 2.42 10.08 -5.29
C GLY A 61 3.40 8.95 -5.53
N THR A 62 4.66 9.20 -5.87
CA THR A 62 5.63 8.12 -6.16
C THR A 62 6.12 7.47 -4.87
N ALA A 63 6.02 6.14 -4.80
CA ALA A 63 6.47 5.32 -3.66
C ALA A 63 6.90 3.91 -4.11
N GLN A 64 7.55 3.17 -3.21
CA GLN A 64 7.89 1.76 -3.40
C GLN A 64 7.23 0.90 -2.31
N TRP A 65 6.61 -0.20 -2.71
CA TRP A 65 5.92 -1.12 -1.81
C TRP A 65 6.64 -2.45 -1.69
N CYS A 66 6.81 -2.93 -0.45
CA CYS A 66 7.27 -4.28 -0.17
C CYS A 66 6.20 -5.07 0.58
N ALA A 67 5.59 -6.02 -0.13
CA ALA A 67 4.50 -6.84 0.40
C ALA A 67 4.95 -7.75 1.57
N LYS A 68 6.19 -8.28 1.51
CA LYS A 68 6.79 -9.13 2.55
C LYS A 68 6.81 -8.45 3.92
N TYR A 69 7.20 -7.17 3.97
CA TYR A 69 7.28 -6.41 5.22
C TYR A 69 6.04 -5.55 5.48
N ARG A 70 5.10 -5.52 4.53
CA ARG A 70 3.96 -4.61 4.49
C ARG A 70 4.40 -3.16 4.70
N GLN A 71 5.48 -2.80 4.03
CA GLN A 71 6.16 -1.54 4.24
C GLN A 71 6.17 -0.74 2.94
N LEU A 72 5.79 0.51 3.05
CA LEU A 72 5.83 1.50 1.99
C LEU A 72 7.02 2.41 2.22
N LEU A 73 7.82 2.63 1.18
CA LEU A 73 8.92 3.59 1.15
C LEU A 73 8.51 4.76 0.28
N VAL A 74 8.43 5.97 0.85
CA VAL A 74 8.17 7.20 0.10
C VAL A 74 9.47 8.00 -0.02
N PRO A 75 10.15 7.97 -1.17
CA PRO A 75 11.44 8.63 -1.35
C PRO A 75 11.26 10.16 -1.26
N GLY A 76 11.85 10.79 -0.26
CA GLY A 76 11.70 12.24 -0.03
C GLY A 76 10.72 12.61 1.10
N ALA A 77 10.04 11.63 1.71
CA ALA A 77 9.20 11.86 2.88
C ALA A 77 9.92 12.56 4.03
N LEU A 78 11.21 12.27 4.25
CA LEU A 78 12.00 12.96 5.28
C LEU A 78 12.10 14.47 5.03
N ALA A 79 12.19 14.89 3.76
CA ALA A 79 12.20 16.31 3.42
C ALA A 79 10.82 16.96 3.55
N ALA A 80 9.75 16.18 3.32
CA ALA A 80 8.36 16.65 3.37
C ALA A 80 7.80 16.74 4.81
N THR A 81 8.04 15.73 5.65
CA THR A 81 7.40 15.58 6.96
C THR A 81 8.38 15.68 8.13
N GLY A 82 9.69 15.66 7.87
CA GLY A 82 10.71 15.52 8.91
C GLY A 82 10.73 14.15 9.60
N ARG A 83 9.96 13.17 9.10
CA ARG A 83 9.85 11.81 9.66
C ARG A 83 10.53 10.77 8.77
N HIS A 84 10.59 9.53 9.25
CA HIS A 84 11.16 8.43 8.49
C HIS A 84 10.39 8.18 7.18
N PRO A 85 11.06 7.73 6.12
CA PRO A 85 10.42 7.50 4.83
C PRO A 85 9.67 6.17 4.72
N PHE A 86 9.65 5.37 5.80
CA PHE A 86 9.05 4.05 5.83
C PHE A 86 7.73 4.04 6.59
N PHE A 87 6.65 3.66 5.95
CA PHE A 87 5.31 3.60 6.54
C PHE A 87 4.83 2.15 6.58
N LYS A 88 4.32 1.72 7.74
CA LYS A 88 3.68 0.40 7.83
C LYS A 88 2.23 0.49 7.41
N LEU A 89 1.84 -0.42 6.53
CA LEU A 89 0.48 -0.53 6.04
C LEU A 89 -0.16 -1.82 6.56
N HIS A 90 -1.41 -1.71 6.97
CA HIS A 90 -2.20 -2.84 7.42
C HIS A 90 -3.22 -3.17 6.34
N PRO A 91 -3.43 -4.45 5.98
CA PRO A 91 -4.50 -4.78 5.06
C PRO A 91 -5.82 -4.25 5.63
N SER A 92 -6.63 -3.62 4.79
CA SER A 92 -7.99 -3.24 5.13
C SER A 92 -8.84 -4.51 5.21
N SER A 93 -8.61 -5.32 6.25
CA SER A 93 -9.45 -6.48 6.56
C SER A 93 -10.78 -5.97 7.11
N LEU A 94 -11.61 -5.37 6.26
CA LEU A 94 -13.04 -5.52 6.45
C LEU A 94 -13.35 -6.92 5.93
N PRO A 95 -13.62 -7.91 6.80
CA PRO A 95 -14.28 -9.10 6.32
C PRO A 95 -15.60 -8.60 5.70
N LEU A 96 -15.75 -8.77 4.40
CA LEU A 96 -17.08 -8.90 3.80
C LEU A 96 -17.68 -10.18 4.39
N SER A 97 -18.15 -10.09 5.64
CA SER A 97 -19.05 -11.09 6.21
C SER A 97 -20.37 -10.89 5.48
N ALA A 98 -20.57 -11.69 4.44
CA ALA A 98 -21.87 -11.96 3.83
C ALA A 98 -22.68 -12.93 4.71
#